data_AF-V6MBT2-F1
#
_entry.id   AF-V6MBT2-F1
#
_cell.length_a   1.000
_cell.length_b   1.000
_cell.length_c   1.000
_cell.angle_alpha   90.00
_cell.angle_beta   90.00
_cell.angle_gamma   90.00
#
_symmetry.space_group_name_H-M   'P 1'
#
loop_
_entity.id
_entity.type
_entity.pdbx_description
1 polymer ?
#
loop_
_entity_poly.entity_id
_entity_poly.type
_entity_poly.pdbx_seq_one_letter_code
_entity_poly.pdbx_strand_id
1 'polypeptide(L)'
;MKQARALLAEAQCLHALVTDDERLRNEFPRQSGIIANTFRDYEDEFRKRWHSLKPARTERRTDVAGMMPRAYSVDYGSRERLLCARYLSIAQDLRNATRTLNGAVRYENAGSIEVKRAEIRDAVRKLSGLIRDGVAGQSDEQMRAVESLI
;
A
#
# COMPACT_ATOMS: atom_id res chain seq x y z
N MET A 1 11.65 2.15 7.59
CA MET A 1 10.41 1.37 7.36
C MET A 1 10.73 -0.10 7.11
N LYS A 2 10.95 -0.91 8.15
CA LYS A 2 11.28 -2.35 8.01
C LYS A 2 10.07 -3.15 7.50
N GLN A 3 8.88 -2.85 8.01
CA GLN A 3 7.61 -3.49 7.64
C GLN A 3 7.24 -3.26 6.17
N ALA A 4 7.44 -2.04 5.64
CA ALA A 4 7.17 -1.76 4.23
C ALA A 4 8.09 -2.55 3.28
N ARG A 5 9.38 -2.70 3.62
CA ARG A 5 10.31 -3.51 2.83
C ARG A 5 9.95 -4.99 2.89
N ALA A 6 9.50 -5.49 4.04
CA ALA A 6 9.03 -6.86 4.19
C ALA A 6 7.74 -7.11 3.38
N LEU A 7 6.79 -6.18 3.42
CA LEU A 7 5.60 -6.22 2.56
C LEU A 7 5.99 -6.27 1.07
N LEU A 8 6.97 -5.47 0.64
CA LEU A 8 7.44 -5.48 -0.74
C LEU A 8 8.08 -6.81 -1.13
N ALA A 9 8.91 -7.39 -0.26
CA ALA A 9 9.51 -8.70 -0.52
C ALA A 9 8.42 -9.77 -0.74
N GLU A 10 7.41 -9.80 0.13
CA GLU A 10 6.27 -10.73 -0.02
C GLU A 10 5.45 -10.46 -1.28
N ALA A 11 5.24 -9.18 -1.61
CA ALA A 11 4.56 -8.80 -2.84
C ALA A 11 5.36 -9.20 -4.10
N GLN A 12 6.69 -9.16 -4.05
CA GLN A 12 7.57 -9.63 -5.12
C GLN A 12 7.57 -11.16 -5.26
N CYS A 13 7.51 -11.89 -4.14
CA CYS A 13 7.31 -13.35 -4.16
C CYS A 13 5.99 -13.71 -4.84
N LEU A 14 4.90 -13.02 -4.46
CA LEU A 14 3.61 -13.17 -5.12
C LEU A 14 3.71 -12.83 -6.62
N HIS A 15 4.36 -11.72 -6.98
CA HIS A 15 4.56 -11.33 -8.37
C HIS A 15 5.23 -12.44 -9.20
N ALA A 16 6.27 -13.08 -8.64
CA ALA A 16 6.97 -14.17 -9.31
C ALA A 16 6.05 -15.39 -9.55
N LEU A 17 5.21 -15.74 -8.56
CA LEU A 17 4.25 -16.84 -8.68
C LEU A 17 3.19 -16.58 -9.75
N VAL A 18 2.73 -15.33 -9.89
CA VAL A 18 1.67 -15.01 -10.84
C VAL A 18 2.20 -14.64 -12.22
N THR A 19 3.51 -14.43 -12.39
CA THR A 19 4.09 -14.16 -13.71
C THR A 19 4.33 -15.44 -14.51
N ASP A 20 4.58 -16.54 -13.82
CA ASP A 20 4.83 -17.85 -14.40
C ASP A 20 3.56 -18.71 -14.37
N ASP A 21 3.11 -19.19 -15.54
CA ASP A 21 1.87 -19.96 -15.66
C ASP A 21 1.96 -21.37 -15.04
N GLU A 22 3.14 -21.98 -15.05
CA GLU A 22 3.35 -23.29 -14.43
C GLU A 22 3.29 -23.16 -12.90
N ARG A 23 3.97 -22.15 -12.34
CA ARG A 23 3.94 -21.87 -10.91
C ARG A 23 2.57 -21.42 -10.43
N LEU A 24 1.86 -20.63 -11.26
CA LEU A 24 0.48 -20.23 -10.99
C LEU A 24 -0.47 -21.43 -10.89
N ARG A 25 -0.28 -22.48 -11.70
CA ARG A 25 -1.12 -23.68 -11.66
C ARG A 25 -0.72 -24.63 -10.53
N ASN A 26 0.58 -24.81 -10.28
CA ASN A 26 1.09 -25.87 -9.43
C ASN A 26 1.38 -25.42 -7.98
N GLU A 27 1.93 -24.21 -7.80
CA GLU A 27 2.38 -23.72 -6.50
C GLU A 27 1.37 -22.77 -5.85
N PHE A 28 0.80 -21.85 -6.64
CA PHE A 28 -0.07 -20.79 -6.12
C PHE A 28 -1.28 -21.30 -5.34
N PRO A 29 -2.02 -22.36 -5.75
CA PRO A 29 -3.17 -22.86 -4.98
C PRO A 29 -2.82 -23.32 -3.56
N ARG A 30 -1.59 -23.83 -3.37
CA ARG A 30 -1.09 -24.31 -2.07
C ARG A 30 -0.61 -23.15 -1.20
N GLN A 31 -0.06 -22.10 -1.81
CA GLN A 31 0.57 -20.99 -1.11
C GLN A 31 -0.39 -19.79 -0.88
N SER A 32 -1.44 -19.67 -1.68
CA SER A 32 -2.33 -18.49 -1.70
C SER A 32 -2.95 -18.16 -0.35
N GLY A 33 -3.32 -19.17 0.44
CA GLY A 33 -3.86 -19.00 1.79
C GLY A 33 -2.84 -18.41 2.77
N ILE A 34 -1.60 -18.88 2.70
CA ILE A 34 -0.49 -18.38 3.53
C ILE A 34 -0.19 -16.93 3.13
N ILE A 35 -0.01 -16.68 1.84
CA ILE A 35 0.27 -15.35 1.29
C ILE A 35 -0.82 -14.34 1.68
N ALA A 36 -2.10 -14.71 1.55
CA ALA A 36 -3.23 -13.85 1.91
C ALA A 36 -3.29 -13.54 3.42
N ASN A 37 -2.82 -14.45 4.27
CA ASN A 37 -2.72 -14.20 5.71
C ASN A 37 -1.53 -13.29 6.02
N THR A 38 -0.38 -13.51 5.39
CA THR A 38 0.79 -12.61 5.53
C THR A 38 0.44 -11.16 5.18
N PHE A 39 -0.31 -10.92 4.10
CA PHE A 39 -0.78 -9.56 3.78
C PHE A 39 -1.73 -8.99 4.83
N ARG A 40 -2.59 -9.82 5.43
CA ARG A 40 -3.46 -9.39 6.54
C ARG A 40 -2.64 -8.99 7.75
N ASP A 41 -1.60 -9.72 8.08
CA ASP A 41 -0.72 -9.39 9.20
C ASP A 41 -0.05 -8.02 8.97
N TYR A 42 0.40 -7.74 7.75
CA TYR A 42 0.87 -6.41 7.39
C TYR A 42 -0.22 -5.33 7.47
N GLU A 43 -1.44 -5.61 6.98
CA GLU A 43 -2.58 -4.70 7.16
C GLU A 43 -2.77 -4.33 8.63
N ASP A 44 -2.77 -5.32 9.52
CA ASP A 44 -2.98 -5.10 10.94
C ASP A 44 -1.83 -4.29 11.57
N GLU A 45 -0.59 -4.54 11.17
CA GLU A 45 0.57 -3.75 11.62
C GLU A 45 0.50 -2.29 11.15
N PHE A 46 0.15 -2.04 9.89
CA PHE A 46 -0.03 -0.67 9.41
C PHE A 46 -1.24 0.02 10.06
N ARG A 47 -2.30 -0.73 10.39
CA ARG A 47 -3.49 -0.20 11.07
C ARG A 47 -3.15 0.22 12.50
N LYS A 48 -2.42 -0.63 13.24
CA LYS A 48 -1.90 -0.30 14.58
C LYS A 48 -1.05 0.98 14.52
N ARG A 49 -0.13 1.07 13.55
CA ARG A 49 0.71 2.25 13.36
C ARG A 49 -0.12 3.49 13.04
N TRP A 50 -1.04 3.40 12.09
CA TRP A 50 -1.96 4.50 11.74
C TRP A 50 -2.71 5.04 12.96
N HIS A 51 -3.23 4.17 13.83
CA HIS A 51 -3.95 4.58 15.04
C HIS A 51 -3.03 5.13 16.13
N SER A 52 -1.78 4.67 16.21
CA SER A 52 -0.78 5.21 17.15
C SER A 52 -0.33 6.63 16.79
N LEU A 53 -0.47 7.02 15.52
CA LEU A 53 -0.15 8.37 15.06
C LEU A 53 -1.28 9.32 15.47
N LYS A 54 -1.02 10.13 16.49
CA LYS A 54 -1.95 11.17 16.95
C LYS A 54 -2.31 12.07 15.75
N PRO A 55 -3.61 12.33 15.49
CA PRO A 55 -3.95 13.40 14.56
C PRO A 55 -3.33 14.69 15.10
N ALA A 56 -2.69 15.47 14.23
CA ALA A 56 -2.16 16.78 14.59
C ALA A 56 -3.29 17.55 15.29
N ARG A 57 -3.11 17.83 16.59
CA ARG A 57 -4.01 18.74 17.27
C ARG A 57 -3.77 20.06 16.58
N THR A 58 -4.75 20.57 15.84
CA THR A 58 -4.72 21.95 15.39
C THR A 58 -4.80 22.78 16.67
N GLU A 59 -3.65 23.03 17.31
CA GLU A 59 -3.55 24.15 18.21
C GLU A 59 -3.81 25.35 17.33
N ARG A 60 -5.08 25.78 17.29
CA ARG A 60 -5.40 27.18 17.03
C ARG A 60 -4.67 27.93 18.12
N ARG A 61 -3.39 28.25 17.90
CA ARG A 61 -2.83 29.47 18.46
C ARG A 61 -3.72 30.56 17.90
N THR A 62 -4.68 31.00 18.71
CA THR A 62 -5.27 32.32 18.56
C THR A 62 -4.10 33.29 18.69
N ASP A 63 -3.54 33.61 17.55
CA ASP A 63 -2.59 34.69 17.36
C ASP A 63 -3.29 35.98 17.79
N VAL A 64 -2.87 36.46 18.96
CA VAL A 64 -3.10 37.83 19.41
C VAL A 64 -2.26 38.74 18.51
N ALA A 65 -2.59 38.83 17.21
CA ALA A 65 -2.15 39.83 16.22
C ALA A 65 -2.39 39.35 14.78
N GLY A 66 -3.66 39.27 14.35
CA GLY A 66 -4.11 39.47 12.95
C GLY A 66 -3.24 39.00 11.78
N MET A 67 -2.45 37.93 11.90
CA MET A 67 -1.54 37.44 10.88
C MET A 67 -1.99 36.04 10.51
N MET A 68 -2.71 35.94 9.38
CA MET A 68 -3.11 34.67 8.80
C MET A 68 -1.94 33.67 8.79
N PRO A 69 -2.07 32.51 9.44
CA PRO A 69 -0.98 31.55 9.50
C PRO A 69 -0.73 31.02 8.08
N ARG A 70 0.50 31.23 7.60
CA ARG A 70 0.98 30.68 6.32
C ARG A 70 0.80 29.16 6.37
N ALA A 71 -0.04 28.63 5.47
CA ALA A 71 -0.40 27.22 5.36
C ALA A 71 0.78 26.35 4.87
N TYR A 72 1.85 26.22 5.66
CA TYR A 72 3.03 25.45 5.26
C TYR A 72 3.68 24.78 6.46
N SER A 73 3.00 23.79 7.03
CA SER A 73 3.69 22.63 7.58
C SER A 73 2.70 21.45 7.51
N VAL A 74 2.86 20.60 6.50
CA VAL A 74 2.26 19.27 6.59
C VAL A 74 2.99 18.60 7.74
N ASP A 75 2.34 18.57 8.90
CA ASP A 75 2.90 17.97 10.12
C ASP A 75 3.44 16.56 9.79
N TYR A 76 4.63 16.25 10.29
CA TYR A 76 5.27 14.94 10.08
C TYR A 76 4.34 13.79 10.50
N GLY A 77 3.51 13.98 11.53
CA GLY A 77 2.50 13.01 11.95
C GLY A 77 1.41 12.76 10.90
N SER A 78 1.00 13.79 10.16
CA SER A 78 0.01 13.69 9.08
C SER A 78 0.58 13.00 7.83
N ARG A 79 1.85 13.26 7.50
CA ARG A 79 2.55 12.59 6.39
C ARG A 79 2.77 11.10 6.65
N GLU A 80 3.24 10.74 7.84
CA GLU A 80 3.46 9.34 8.19
C GLU A 80 2.15 8.55 8.24
N ARG A 81 1.08 9.22 8.70
CA ARG A 81 -0.26 8.66 8.69
C ARG A 81 -0.68 8.39 7.25
N LEU A 82 -0.63 9.37 6.36
CA LEU A 82 -0.95 9.18 4.93
C LEU A 82 -0.15 8.01 4.30
N LEU A 83 1.14 7.87 4.60
CA LEU A 83 1.94 6.72 4.15
C LEU A 83 1.36 5.40 4.68
N CYS A 84 0.99 5.32 5.95
CA CYS A 84 0.35 4.13 6.51
C CYS A 84 -0.97 3.79 5.81
N ALA A 85 -1.81 4.76 5.44
CA ALA A 85 -3.03 4.47 4.65
C ALA A 85 -2.70 3.90 3.27
N ARG A 86 -1.69 4.44 2.60
CA ARG A 86 -1.30 3.94 1.28
C ARG A 86 -0.79 2.50 1.38
N TYR A 87 0.03 2.17 2.37
CA TYR A 87 0.47 0.79 2.62
C TYR A 87 -0.70 -0.14 2.99
N LEU A 88 -1.64 0.33 3.82
CA LEU A 88 -2.87 -0.41 4.16
C LEU A 88 -3.68 -0.77 2.92
N SER A 89 -3.96 0.22 2.07
CA SER A 89 -4.73 0.02 0.85
C SER A 89 -4.06 -1.00 -0.07
N ILE A 90 -2.74 -0.88 -0.28
CA ILE A 90 -2.00 -1.80 -1.15
C ILE A 90 -1.99 -3.22 -0.59
N ALA A 91 -1.78 -3.40 0.72
CA ALA A 91 -1.80 -4.72 1.34
C ALA A 91 -3.18 -5.38 1.21
N GLN A 92 -4.25 -4.60 1.38
CA GLN A 92 -5.62 -5.05 1.20
C GLN A 92 -5.92 -5.45 -0.25
N ASP A 93 -5.47 -4.65 -1.23
CA ASP A 93 -5.61 -4.96 -2.66
C ASP A 93 -4.90 -6.27 -3.01
N LEU A 94 -3.65 -6.45 -2.54
CA LEU A 94 -2.88 -7.68 -2.74
C LEU A 94 -3.58 -8.89 -2.13
N ARG A 95 -4.14 -8.78 -0.91
CA ARG A 95 -4.88 -9.87 -0.27
C ARG A 95 -6.15 -10.24 -1.04
N ASN A 96 -6.93 -9.24 -1.46
CA ASN A 96 -8.16 -9.47 -2.20
C ASN A 96 -7.90 -10.08 -3.58
N ALA A 97 -6.90 -9.55 -4.30
CA ALA A 97 -6.49 -10.08 -5.59
C ALA A 97 -5.98 -11.53 -5.47
N THR A 98 -5.18 -11.83 -4.44
CA THR A 98 -4.70 -13.20 -4.15
C THR A 98 -5.86 -14.17 -3.92
N ARG A 99 -6.84 -13.79 -3.08
CA ARG A 99 -8.02 -14.63 -2.82
C ARG A 99 -8.86 -14.87 -4.06
N THR A 100 -9.07 -13.83 -4.86
CA THR A 100 -9.88 -13.92 -6.08
C THR A 100 -9.18 -14.76 -7.13
N LEU A 101 -7.88 -14.54 -7.31
CA LEU A 101 -7.04 -15.33 -8.22
C LEU A 101 -7.05 -16.81 -7.85
N ASN A 102 -7.04 -17.15 -6.55
CA ASN A 102 -7.11 -18.56 -6.13
C ASN A 102 -8.42 -19.23 -6.57
N GLY A 103 -9.55 -18.52 -6.46
CA GLY A 103 -10.82 -19.00 -7.01
C GLY A 103 -10.75 -19.13 -8.52
N ALA A 104 -10.20 -18.13 -9.21
CA ALA A 104 -10.10 -18.12 -10.67
C ALA A 104 -9.21 -19.26 -11.21
N VAL A 105 -8.08 -19.54 -10.57
CA VAL A 105 -7.19 -20.67 -10.90
C VAL A 105 -7.89 -22.00 -10.65
N ARG A 106 -8.59 -22.15 -9.52
CA ARG A 106 -9.32 -23.38 -9.17
C ARG A 106 -10.41 -23.73 -10.18
N TYR A 107 -11.05 -22.73 -10.78
CA TYR A 107 -12.14 -22.90 -11.76
C TYR A 107 -11.71 -22.59 -13.19
N GLU A 108 -10.40 -22.51 -13.46
CA GLU A 108 -9.82 -22.29 -14.79
C GLU A 108 -10.38 -21.06 -15.54
N ASN A 109 -10.77 -20.02 -14.81
CA ASN A 109 -11.34 -18.80 -15.38
C ASN A 109 -10.23 -17.88 -15.90
N ALA A 110 -9.84 -18.07 -17.17
CA ALA A 110 -8.76 -17.33 -17.83
C ALA A 110 -8.91 -15.80 -17.75
N GLY A 111 -10.12 -15.28 -18.00
CA GLY A 111 -10.37 -13.83 -17.97
C GLY A 111 -10.16 -13.23 -16.57
N SER A 112 -10.64 -13.92 -15.52
CA SER A 112 -10.41 -13.48 -14.15
C SER A 112 -8.94 -13.62 -13.73
N ILE A 113 -8.26 -14.67 -14.18
CA ILE A 113 -6.83 -14.88 -13.94
C ILE A 113 -6.02 -13.70 -14.49
N GLU A 114 -6.19 -13.34 -15.76
CA GLU A 114 -5.44 -12.26 -16.39
C GLU A 114 -5.64 -10.91 -15.70
N VAL A 115 -6.89 -10.58 -15.37
CA VAL A 115 -7.22 -9.35 -14.64
C VAL A 115 -6.53 -9.31 -13.28
N LYS A 116 -6.60 -10.40 -12.50
CA LYS A 116 -5.99 -10.44 -11.17
C LYS A 116 -4.47 -10.46 -11.21
N ARG A 117 -3.85 -11.06 -12.24
CA ARG A 117 -2.40 -10.93 -12.50
C ARG A 117 -2.02 -9.47 -12.75
N ALA A 118 -2.79 -8.75 -13.56
CA ALA A 118 -2.54 -7.33 -13.83
C ALA A 118 -2.66 -6.45 -12.58
N GLU A 119 -3.70 -6.66 -11.76
CA GLU A 119 -3.89 -5.95 -10.49
C GLU A 119 -2.72 -6.18 -9.52
N ILE A 120 -2.26 -7.43 -9.38
CA ILE A 120 -1.10 -7.76 -8.53
C ILE A 120 0.17 -7.05 -9.02
N ARG A 121 0.43 -7.07 -10.34
CA ARG A 121 1.59 -6.37 -10.93
C ARG A 121 1.55 -4.87 -10.66
N ASP A 122 0.40 -4.25 -10.81
CA ASP A 122 0.23 -2.82 -10.55
C ASP A 122 0.38 -2.49 -9.06
N ALA A 123 -0.18 -3.29 -8.16
CA ALA A 123 -0.04 -3.11 -6.71
C ALA A 123 1.43 -3.21 -6.26
N VAL A 124 2.19 -4.18 -6.80
CA VAL A 124 3.64 -4.34 -6.53
C VAL A 124 4.43 -3.14 -7.04
N ARG A 125 4.08 -2.63 -8.23
CA ARG A 125 4.70 -1.42 -8.81
C ARG A 125 4.44 -0.19 -7.94
N LYS A 126 3.18 0.03 -7.54
CA LYS A 126 2.77 1.12 -6.64
C LYS A 126 3.52 1.04 -5.30
N LEU A 127 3.62 -0.17 -4.73
CA LEU A 127 4.36 -0.40 -3.49
C LEU A 127 5.84 -0.06 -3.61
N SER A 128 6.47 -0.49 -4.71
CA SER A 128 7.87 -0.21 -5.01
C SER A 128 8.12 1.29 -5.16
N GLY A 129 7.23 2.00 -5.86
CA GLY A 129 7.26 3.46 -5.98
C GLY A 129 7.12 4.14 -4.63
N LEU A 130 6.11 3.76 -3.84
CA LEU A 130 5.89 4.32 -2.51
C LEU A 130 7.08 4.12 -1.56
N ILE A 131 7.78 2.99 -1.65
CA ILE A 131 8.99 2.74 -0.85
C ILE A 131 10.17 3.55 -1.38
N ARG A 132 10.33 3.68 -2.70
CA ARG A 132 11.37 4.53 -3.31
C ARG A 132 11.17 5.99 -2.90
N ASP A 133 9.96 6.51 -3.08
CA ASP A 133 9.59 7.90 -2.83
C ASP A 133 9.45 8.20 -1.32
N GLY A 134 9.15 7.17 -0.52
CA GLY A 134 9.14 7.24 0.93
C GLY A 134 10.51 7.11 1.60
N VAL A 135 11.52 6.57 0.89
CA VAL A 135 12.92 6.46 1.34
C VAL A 135 13.77 7.61 0.80
N ALA A 136 13.49 8.08 -0.41
CA ALA A 136 14.00 9.34 -0.93
C ALA A 136 13.19 10.48 -0.33
N GLY A 137 13.60 10.99 0.84
CA GLY A 137 13.13 12.31 1.23
C GLY A 137 13.53 13.30 0.15
N GLN A 138 12.65 13.63 -0.81
CA GLN A 138 12.87 14.73 -1.72
C GLN A 138 11.60 15.26 -2.39
N SER A 139 11.48 16.58 -2.23
CA SER A 139 10.58 17.58 -2.82
C SER A 139 9.09 17.47 -2.56
N ASP A 140 8.62 18.40 -1.72
CA ASP A 140 7.23 18.82 -1.53
C ASP A 140 6.52 19.28 -2.83
N GLU A 141 7.20 19.28 -3.99
CA GLU A 141 6.59 19.62 -5.28
C GLU A 141 5.67 18.54 -5.84
N GLN A 142 5.91 17.25 -5.57
CA GLN A 142 5.03 16.19 -6.11
C GLN A 142 3.74 16.00 -5.32
N MET A 143 3.67 16.46 -4.06
CA MET A 143 2.43 16.44 -3.28
C MET A 143 1.42 17.49 -3.76
N ARG A 144 1.88 18.62 -4.31
CA ARG A 144 0.98 19.66 -4.87
C ARG A 144 0.28 19.24 -6.16
N ALA A 145 0.83 18.28 -6.91
CA ALA A 145 0.24 17.80 -8.15
C ALA A 145 -0.97 16.87 -7.95
N VAL A 146 -1.10 16.25 -6.77
CA VAL A 146 -2.22 15.36 -6.46
C VAL A 146 -3.40 16.14 -5.87
N GLU A 147 -3.16 17.30 -5.27
CA GLU A 147 -4.22 18.19 -4.74
C GLU A 147 -4.83 19.11 -5.81
N SER A 148 -4.31 19.15 -7.03
CA SER A 148 -4.86 19.96 -8.14
C SER A 148 -5.75 19.16 -9.11
N LEU A 149 -6.08 17.90 -8.80
CA LEU A 149 -6.88 17.02 -9.66
C LEU A 149 -8.12 16.43 -8.96
N ILE A 150 -8.55 17.05 -7.85
CA ILE A 150 -9.88 16.87 -7.25
C ILE A 150 -10.51 18.25 -7.16
#